data_AF-A3VIA7-F1
#
_entry.id   AF-A3VIA7-F1
#
_cell.length_a   1.000
_cell.length_b   1.000
_cell.length_c   1.000
_cell.angle_alpha   90.00
_cell.angle_beta   90.00
_cell.angle_gamma   90.00
#
_symmetry.space_group_name_H-M   'P 1'
#
loop_
_entity.id
_entity.type
_entity.pdbx_description
1 polymer ?
#
loop_
_entity_poly.entity_id
_entity_poly.type
_entity_poly.pdbx_seq_one_letter_code
_entity_poly.pdbx_strand_id
1 'polypeptide(L)'
;MIRAALISFALAGVPVAVVAEAPPMPSCSAGGYEWHLSSIFGGGLIHALRVAGSGAETEYVIACTAGRAVEATRVGTEYGVLYDLAQGMSASAERYTLDDLAKFTRESGWHAKVVNFDKGACVCTLGF
;
A
#
# COMPACT_ATOMS: atom_id res chain seq x y z
N MET A 1 72.74 -1.16 -4.97
CA MET A 1 71.71 -0.12 -5.17
C MET A 1 70.35 -0.79 -5.11
N ILE A 2 69.64 -0.69 -3.98
CA ILE A 2 68.33 -1.34 -3.77
C ILE A 2 67.27 -0.25 -3.82
N ARG A 3 66.39 -0.31 -4.82
CA ARG A 3 65.31 0.65 -5.09
C ARG A 3 64.17 0.42 -4.08
N ALA A 4 63.82 1.47 -3.34
CA ALA A 4 62.63 1.51 -2.50
C ALA A 4 61.36 1.52 -3.38
N ALA A 5 60.50 0.52 -3.22
CA ALA A 5 59.18 0.49 -3.84
C ALA A 5 58.19 1.22 -2.93
N LEU A 6 57.70 2.37 -3.39
CA LEU A 6 56.61 3.11 -2.75
C LEU A 6 55.30 2.36 -2.97
N ILE A 7 54.71 1.87 -1.89
CA ILE A 7 53.37 1.25 -1.91
C ILE A 7 52.35 2.38 -2.05
N SER A 8 51.82 2.55 -3.26
CA SER A 8 50.65 3.40 -3.52
C SER A 8 49.40 2.59 -3.20
N PHE A 9 48.78 2.81 -2.04
CA PHE A 9 47.42 2.33 -1.80
C PHE A 9 46.45 3.26 -2.53
N ALA A 10 45.96 2.76 -3.66
CA ALA A 10 44.85 3.35 -4.39
C ALA A 10 43.66 3.54 -3.45
N LEU A 11 43.04 4.73 -3.51
CA LEU A 11 41.75 5.00 -2.89
C LEU A 11 40.78 3.91 -3.34
N ALA A 12 40.43 3.02 -2.41
CA ALA A 12 39.42 2.02 -2.60
C ALA A 12 38.15 2.72 -3.07
N GLY A 13 37.66 2.32 -4.25
CA GLY A 13 36.40 2.75 -4.79
C GLY A 13 35.32 2.45 -3.76
N VAL A 14 34.80 3.51 -3.14
CA VAL A 14 33.65 3.42 -2.25
C VAL A 14 32.50 2.95 -3.13
N PRO A 15 31.86 1.81 -2.81
CA PRO A 15 30.76 1.33 -3.62
C PRO A 15 29.68 2.41 -3.60
N VAL A 16 29.32 2.89 -4.79
CA VAL A 16 28.08 3.67 -4.97
C VAL A 16 27.00 2.79 -4.36
N ALA A 17 26.44 3.25 -3.24
CA ALA A 17 25.30 2.62 -2.63
C ALA A 17 24.21 2.61 -3.70
N VAL A 18 24.06 1.46 -4.38
CA VAL A 18 22.88 1.16 -5.15
C VAL A 18 21.75 1.23 -4.13
N VAL A 19 21.06 2.36 -4.11
CA VAL A 19 19.72 2.45 -3.52
C VAL A 19 18.95 1.36 -4.25
N ALA A 20 18.78 0.22 -3.60
CA ALA A 20 17.89 -0.81 -4.08
C ALA A 20 16.51 -0.14 -4.06
N GLU A 21 16.06 0.33 -5.23
CA GLU A 21 14.68 0.72 -5.41
C GLU A 21 13.86 -0.47 -4.92
N ALA A 22 13.01 -0.22 -3.91
CA ALA A 22 12.13 -1.25 -3.40
C ALA A 22 11.38 -1.85 -4.61
N PRO A 23 11.22 -3.18 -4.69
CA PRO A 23 10.51 -3.79 -5.80
C PRO A 23 9.15 -3.10 -5.97
N PRO A 24 8.71 -2.83 -7.21
CA PRO A 24 7.47 -2.11 -7.45
C PRO A 24 6.30 -2.88 -6.80
N MET A 25 5.39 -2.14 -6.15
CA MET A 25 4.19 -2.73 -5.57
C MET A 25 3.43 -3.49 -6.66
N PRO A 26 2.98 -4.74 -6.41
CA PRO A 26 2.23 -5.50 -7.39
C PRO A 26 1.03 -4.70 -7.88
N SER A 27 0.84 -4.62 -9.20
CA SER A 27 -0.21 -3.80 -9.78
C SER A 27 -0.99 -4.50 -10.88
N CYS A 28 -2.18 -4.01 -11.14
CA CYS A 28 -3.05 -4.50 -12.19
C CYS A 28 -4.04 -3.43 -12.66
N SER A 29 -4.47 -3.52 -13.92
CA SER A 29 -5.47 -2.62 -14.46
C SER A 29 -6.86 -3.25 -14.47
N ALA A 30 -7.85 -2.59 -13.86
CA ALA A 30 -9.24 -3.03 -13.85
C ALA A 30 -10.21 -1.86 -13.79
N GLY A 31 -11.29 -1.94 -14.57
CA GLY A 31 -12.34 -0.91 -14.59
C GLY A 31 -11.86 0.48 -15.04
N GLY A 32 -10.78 0.55 -15.84
CA GLY A 32 -10.18 1.81 -16.30
C GLY A 32 -9.27 2.50 -15.26
N TYR A 33 -8.91 1.80 -14.18
CA TYR A 33 -7.99 2.28 -13.15
C TYR A 33 -6.80 1.36 -13.01
N GLU A 34 -5.67 1.91 -12.57
CA GLU A 34 -4.55 1.11 -12.09
C GLU A 34 -4.72 0.87 -10.59
N TRP A 35 -4.47 -0.36 -10.17
CA TRP A 35 -4.56 -0.76 -8.78
C TRP A 35 -3.22 -1.29 -8.30
N HIS A 36 -2.76 -0.84 -7.14
CA HIS A 36 -1.56 -1.35 -6.48
C HIS A 36 -1.96 -2.08 -5.21
N LEU A 37 -1.56 -3.33 -5.09
CA LEU A 37 -1.71 -4.05 -3.85
C LEU A 37 -0.64 -3.59 -2.85
N SER A 38 -1.11 -3.16 -1.68
CA SER A 38 -0.26 -2.86 -0.55
C SER A 38 -0.17 -4.02 0.44
N SER A 39 -1.29 -4.65 0.81
CA SER A 39 -1.29 -5.74 1.78
C SER A 39 -2.55 -6.61 1.75
N ILE A 40 -2.44 -7.83 2.29
CA ILE A 40 -3.58 -8.73 2.54
C ILE A 40 -3.58 -9.04 4.03
N PHE A 41 -4.65 -8.64 4.71
CA PHE A 41 -4.85 -8.87 6.13
C PHE A 41 -5.59 -10.18 6.39
N GLY A 42 -5.62 -10.59 7.66
CA GLY A 42 -6.41 -11.74 8.11
C GLY A 42 -7.89 -11.59 7.78
N GLY A 43 -8.57 -12.71 7.56
CA GLY A 43 -9.99 -12.73 7.19
C GLY A 43 -10.28 -12.33 5.73
N GLY A 44 -9.25 -12.20 4.89
CA GLY A 44 -9.42 -11.93 3.45
C GLY A 44 -9.68 -10.46 3.11
N LEU A 45 -9.30 -9.56 4.02
CA LEU A 45 -9.31 -8.11 3.77
C LEU A 45 -8.07 -7.70 3.00
N ILE A 46 -8.24 -6.80 2.04
CA ILE A 46 -7.17 -6.40 1.12
C ILE A 46 -7.00 -4.88 1.20
N HIS A 47 -5.78 -4.41 1.43
CA HIS A 47 -5.42 -3.01 1.31
C HIS A 47 -4.84 -2.73 -0.08
N ALA A 48 -5.46 -1.82 -0.83
CA ALA A 48 -5.04 -1.46 -2.18
C ALA A 48 -5.16 0.04 -2.44
N LEU A 49 -4.32 0.54 -3.34
CA LEU A 49 -4.35 1.90 -3.85
C LEU A 49 -4.93 1.87 -5.25
N ARG A 50 -5.93 2.72 -5.52
CA ARG A 50 -6.44 2.94 -6.87
C ARG A 50 -5.89 4.26 -7.39
N VAL A 51 -5.25 4.23 -8.55
CA VAL A 51 -4.68 5.39 -9.22
C VAL A 51 -5.53 5.73 -10.44
N ALA A 52 -6.06 6.95 -10.47
CA ALA A 52 -6.70 7.50 -11.66
C ALA A 52 -5.66 7.96 -12.67
N GLY A 53 -6.02 8.10 -13.96
CA GLY A 53 -5.09 8.59 -15.00
C GLY A 53 -4.47 9.97 -14.75
N SER A 54 -5.01 10.74 -13.80
CA SER A 54 -4.43 12.00 -13.30
C SER A 54 -3.32 11.83 -12.26
N GLY A 55 -3.02 10.60 -11.84
CA GLY A 55 -2.11 10.29 -10.72
C GLY A 55 -2.74 10.45 -9.34
N ALA A 56 -4.04 10.80 -9.26
CA ALA A 56 -4.74 10.88 -7.98
C ALA A 56 -4.96 9.49 -7.40
N GLU A 57 -4.53 9.28 -6.16
CA GLU A 57 -4.62 8.02 -5.44
C GLU A 57 -5.84 8.00 -4.50
N THR A 58 -6.51 6.86 -4.42
CA THR A 58 -7.58 6.59 -3.47
C THR A 58 -7.25 5.28 -2.76
N GLU A 59 -7.28 5.26 -1.43
CA GLU A 59 -7.01 4.05 -0.64
C GLU A 59 -8.27 3.23 -0.46
N TYR A 60 -8.11 1.91 -0.47
CA TYR A 60 -9.20 0.97 -0.27
C TYR A 60 -8.84 -0.12 0.73
N VAL A 61 -9.81 -0.47 1.58
CA VAL A 61 -9.82 -1.74 2.32
C VAL A 61 -11.00 -2.55 1.82
N ILE A 62 -10.72 -3.67 1.18
CA ILE A 62 -11.67 -4.43 0.37
C ILE A 62 -11.97 -5.76 1.07
N ALA A 63 -13.26 -6.07 1.21
CA ALA A 63 -13.74 -7.37 1.65
C ALA A 63 -14.40 -8.08 0.45
N CYS A 64 -13.61 -8.82 -0.34
CA CYS A 64 -14.06 -9.39 -1.61
C CYS A 64 -15.28 -10.31 -1.46
N THR A 65 -15.30 -11.16 -0.43
CA THR A 65 -16.43 -12.09 -0.18
C THR A 65 -17.73 -11.33 0.10
N ALA A 66 -17.64 -10.24 0.85
CA ALA A 66 -18.75 -9.36 1.18
C ALA A 66 -19.16 -8.45 0.01
N GLY A 67 -18.32 -8.29 -1.02
CA GLY A 67 -18.58 -7.35 -2.13
C GLY A 67 -18.66 -5.90 -1.66
N ARG A 68 -17.88 -5.55 -0.63
CA ARG A 68 -17.84 -4.21 -0.06
C ARG A 68 -16.40 -3.75 0.13
N ALA A 69 -16.20 -2.44 0.17
CA ALA A 69 -14.93 -1.84 0.52
C ALA A 69 -15.14 -0.56 1.33
N VAL A 70 -14.12 -0.15 2.07
CA VAL A 70 -13.96 1.23 2.52
C VAL A 70 -13.13 1.95 1.48
N GLU A 71 -13.70 2.98 0.87
CA GLU A 71 -13.00 3.94 0.01
C GLU A 71 -12.57 5.12 0.88
N ALA A 72 -11.28 5.46 0.88
CA ALA A 72 -10.76 6.62 1.59
C ALA A 72 -9.91 7.52 0.69
N THR A 73 -10.14 8.82 0.79
CA THR A 73 -9.32 9.86 0.18
C THR A 73 -8.73 10.71 1.29
N ARG A 74 -7.41 10.87 1.25
CA ARG A 74 -6.69 11.70 2.20
C ARG A 74 -7.15 13.16 2.17
N VAL A 75 -7.08 13.80 3.33
CA VAL A 75 -7.16 15.25 3.47
C VAL A 75 -5.90 15.68 4.22
N GLY A 76 -4.97 16.33 3.54
CA GLY A 76 -3.69 16.74 4.12
C GLY A 76 -2.52 15.79 3.83
N THR A 77 -1.55 15.74 4.73
CA THR A 77 -0.24 15.09 4.52
C THR A 77 -0.05 13.79 5.33
N GLU A 78 -1.04 13.36 6.09
CA GLU A 78 -0.96 12.09 6.81
C GLU A 78 -1.14 10.94 5.82
N TYR A 79 -0.38 9.86 5.99
CA TYR A 79 -0.37 8.68 5.12
C TYR A 79 -0.57 7.43 5.95
N GLY A 80 -1.16 6.40 5.35
CA GLY A 80 -1.25 5.07 5.99
C GLY A 80 -2.30 4.95 7.09
N VAL A 81 -3.09 6.00 7.37
CA VAL A 81 -4.13 5.98 8.41
C VAL A 81 -5.13 4.84 8.18
N LEU A 82 -5.61 4.68 6.95
CA LEU A 82 -6.54 3.59 6.63
C LEU A 82 -5.87 2.22 6.81
N TYR A 83 -4.62 2.09 6.36
CA TYR A 83 -3.82 0.88 6.51
C TYR A 83 -3.64 0.49 7.99
N ASP A 84 -3.20 1.41 8.84
CA ASP A 84 -2.93 1.16 10.26
C ASP A 84 -4.20 0.76 11.01
N LEU A 85 -5.30 1.46 10.74
CA LEU A 85 -6.61 1.13 11.32
C LEU A 85 -7.10 -0.24 10.85
N ALA A 86 -6.92 -0.57 9.56
CA ALA A 86 -7.30 -1.87 9.01
C ALA A 86 -6.42 -3.02 9.54
N GLN A 87 -5.12 -2.77 9.76
CA GLN A 87 -4.21 -3.72 10.38
C GLN A 87 -4.62 -3.98 11.84
N GLY A 88 -4.93 -2.93 12.60
CA GLY A 88 -5.46 -3.03 13.96
C GLY A 88 -6.79 -3.79 14.01
N MET A 89 -7.68 -3.53 13.06
CA MET A 89 -8.93 -4.28 12.89
C MET A 89 -8.66 -5.76 12.62
N SER A 90 -7.74 -6.09 11.71
CA SER A 90 -7.42 -7.49 11.40
C SER A 90 -6.82 -8.24 12.60
N ALA A 91 -6.08 -7.58 13.48
CA ALA A 91 -5.52 -8.20 14.69
C ALA A 91 -6.60 -8.47 15.76
N SER A 92 -7.80 -7.90 15.63
CA SER A 92 -8.93 -8.05 16.56
C SER A 92 -10.26 -8.07 15.80
N ALA A 93 -10.35 -8.93 14.78
CA ALA A 93 -11.42 -8.90 13.78
C ALA A 93 -12.85 -8.97 14.35
N GLU A 94 -13.05 -9.57 15.52
CA GLU A 94 -14.37 -9.64 16.18
C GLU A 94 -14.87 -8.30 16.72
N ARG A 95 -14.02 -7.26 16.78
CA ARG A 95 -14.35 -5.97 17.41
C ARG A 95 -14.81 -4.89 16.45
N TYR A 96 -14.51 -5.00 15.15
CA TYR A 96 -14.68 -3.88 14.22
C TYR A 96 -15.25 -4.31 12.87
N THR A 97 -16.15 -3.48 12.35
CA THR A 97 -16.76 -3.62 11.03
C THR A 97 -16.14 -2.66 10.03
N LEU A 98 -16.45 -2.81 8.73
CA LEU A 98 -16.07 -1.82 7.72
C LEU A 98 -16.70 -0.44 7.99
N ASP A 99 -17.87 -0.40 8.64
CA ASP A 99 -18.52 0.84 9.03
C ASP A 99 -17.76 1.53 10.18
N ASP A 100 -17.22 0.76 11.13
CA ASP A 100 -16.32 1.29 12.18
C ASP A 100 -15.01 1.79 11.58
N LEU A 101 -14.42 1.04 10.65
CA LEU A 101 -13.20 1.47 9.95
C LEU A 101 -13.44 2.81 9.23
N ALA A 102 -14.50 2.91 8.42
CA ALA A 102 -14.84 4.16 7.72
C ALA A 102 -15.17 5.32 8.70
N LYS A 103 -15.70 5.02 9.89
CA LYS A 103 -15.92 6.01 10.94
C LYS A 103 -14.59 6.51 11.52
N PHE A 104 -13.71 5.62 11.98
CA PHE A 104 -12.43 6.00 12.58
C PHE A 104 -11.53 6.72 11.58
N THR A 105 -11.49 6.29 10.32
CA THR A 105 -10.74 7.01 9.28
C THR A 105 -11.24 8.44 9.09
N ARG A 106 -12.56 8.69 9.20
CA ARG A 106 -13.11 10.05 9.17
C ARG A 106 -12.76 10.84 10.43
N GLU A 107 -12.76 10.22 11.59
CA GLU A 107 -12.36 10.85 12.85
C GLU A 107 -10.87 11.25 12.84
N SER A 108 -10.04 10.54 12.08
CA SER A 108 -8.66 10.92 11.74
C SER A 108 -8.54 12.00 10.65
N GLY A 109 -9.64 12.61 10.23
CA GLY A 109 -9.64 13.75 9.31
C GLY A 109 -9.68 13.41 7.82
N TRP A 110 -9.79 12.14 7.44
CA TRP A 110 -9.90 11.73 6.03
C TRP A 110 -11.35 11.72 5.53
N HIS A 111 -11.54 11.73 4.21
CA HIS A 111 -12.83 11.39 3.62
C HIS A 111 -12.91 9.88 3.43
N ALA A 112 -13.76 9.18 4.19
CA ALA A 112 -13.97 7.75 4.03
C ALA A 112 -15.45 7.37 4.00
N LYS A 113 -15.78 6.36 3.19
CA LYS A 113 -17.13 5.81 3.07
C LYS A 113 -17.09 4.33 2.73
N VAL A 114 -18.12 3.60 3.14
CA VAL A 114 -18.33 2.22 2.69
C VAL A 114 -19.01 2.26 1.32
N VAL A 115 -18.49 1.47 0.39
CA VAL A 115 -19.02 1.35 -0.97
C VAL A 115 -19.30 -0.10 -1.32
N ASN A 116 -20.23 -0.31 -2.25
CA ASN A 116 -20.31 -1.58 -2.96
C ASN A 116 -19.06 -1.75 -3.81
N PHE A 117 -18.51 -2.95 -3.81
CA PHE A 117 -17.29 -3.26 -4.51
C PHE A 117 -17.51 -4.45 -5.44
N ASP A 118 -17.06 -4.31 -6.69
CA ASP A 118 -17.20 -5.38 -7.66
C ASP A 118 -16.35 -6.59 -7.25
N LYS A 119 -17.00 -7.75 -7.11
CA LYS A 119 -16.32 -9.01 -6.79
C LYS A 119 -15.44 -9.48 -7.94
N GLY A 120 -15.78 -9.14 -9.19
CA GLY A 120 -14.93 -9.40 -10.37
C GLY A 120 -13.64 -8.58 -10.34
N ALA A 121 -13.68 -7.43 -9.67
CA ALA A 121 -12.52 -6.62 -9.37
C ALA A 121 -11.82 -7.04 -8.06
N CYS A 122 -11.74 -8.31 -7.65
CA CYS A 122 -11.06 -8.77 -6.41
C CYS A 122 -9.52 -8.62 -6.47
N VAL A 123 -9.14 -7.36 -6.60
CA VAL A 123 -8.02 -6.72 -7.28
C VAL A 123 -6.70 -7.49 -7.25
N CYS A 124 -6.22 -7.97 -8.38
CA CYS A 124 -6.99 -8.40 -9.55
C CYS A 124 -6.82 -9.93 -9.66
N THR A 125 -7.42 -10.62 -8.70
CA THR A 125 -7.37 -12.07 -8.45
C THR A 125 -6.02 -12.62 -7.94
N LEU A 126 -5.19 -11.75 -7.35
CA LEU A 126 -4.16 -12.06 -6.34
C LEU A 126 -3.36 -13.38 -6.54
N GLY A 127 -2.76 -13.50 -7.71
CA GLY A 127 -1.49 -14.18 -7.91
C GLY A 127 -0.69 -13.34 -8.89
N PHE A 128 0.03 -12.36 -8.35
CA PHE A 128 0.70 -11.25 -9.04
C PHE A 128 1.51 -11.66 -10.27
#